data_AF-A0A5B8V7Q0-F1
#
_entry.id   AF-A0A5B8V7Q0-F1
#
_cell.length_a   1.000
_cell.length_b   1.000
_cell.length_c   1.000
_cell.angle_alpha   90.00
_cell.angle_beta   90.00
_cell.angle_gamma   90.00
#
_symmetry.space_group_name_H-M   'P 1'
#
loop_
_entity.id
_entity.type
_entity.pdbx_description
1 polymer ?
#
loop_
_entity_poly.entity_id
_entity_poly.type
_entity_poly.pdbx_seq_one_letter_code
_entity_poly.pdbx_strand_id
1 'polypeptide(L)'
;MIKIFSLDFEFKKLTCFAIIRVSRKTGNTEYHVRVMNSRLDNLLCGFNTFKEVNGRLINEMPADGSRELRFRTLIFQRLNVYLQNNPNSNRNLQTAFSL
;
A
#
# COMPACT_ATOMS: atom_id res chain seq x y z
N MET A 1 -7.65 -4.53 -15.35
CA MET A 1 -6.94 -5.67 -14.75
C MET A 1 -6.78 -5.41 -13.25
N ILE A 2 -7.27 -6.32 -12.40
CA ILE A 2 -7.08 -6.20 -10.94
C ILE A 2 -5.76 -6.87 -10.59
N LYS A 3 -4.89 -6.17 -9.86
CA LYS A 3 -3.61 -6.71 -9.39
C LYS A 3 -3.65 -6.83 -7.87
N ILE A 4 -3.19 -7.97 -7.36
CA ILE A 4 -3.14 -8.27 -5.93
C ILE A 4 -1.74 -8.80 -5.63
N PHE A 5 -1.16 -8.38 -4.51
CA PHE A 5 0.09 -8.94 -3.99
C PHE A 5 0.06 -8.95 -2.46
N SER A 6 0.89 -9.80 -1.86
CA SER A 6 1.08 -9.84 -0.41
C SER A 6 2.32 -9.09 0.01
N LEU A 7 2.31 -8.57 1.23
CA LEU A 7 3.41 -7.83 1.83
C LEU A 7 3.54 -8.25 3.29
N ASP A 8 4.74 -8.68 3.66
CA ASP A 8 5.11 -9.02 5.02
C ASP A 8 5.84 -7.86 5.68
N PHE A 9 5.60 -7.68 6.98
CA PHE A 9 6.25 -6.65 7.79
C PHE A 9 6.26 -7.04 9.27
N GLU A 10 7.21 -6.50 10.02
CA GLU A 10 7.32 -6.75 11.45
C GLU A 10 6.61 -5.65 12.26
N PHE A 11 5.78 -6.05 13.22
CA PHE A 11 5.19 -5.14 14.18
C PHE A 11 5.24 -5.76 15.59
N LYS A 12 5.94 -5.09 16.51
CA LYS A 12 6.11 -5.57 17.90
C LYS A 12 6.62 -7.02 17.99
N LYS A 13 7.64 -7.38 17.19
CA LYS A 13 8.22 -8.73 17.11
C LYS A 13 7.28 -9.82 16.56
N LEU A 14 6.17 -9.42 15.94
CA LEU A 14 5.27 -10.33 15.24
C LEU A 14 5.38 -10.07 13.74
N THR A 15 5.62 -11.14 12.98
CA THR A 15 5.49 -11.11 11.52
C THR A 15 4.02 -10.98 11.16
N CYS A 16 3.69 -9.90 10.47
CA CYS A 16 2.36 -9.58 9.99
C CYS A 16 2.33 -9.71 8.47
N PHE A 17 1.17 -10.13 7.94
CA PHE A 17 0.94 -10.23 6.51
C PHE A 17 -0.21 -9.31 6.12
N ALA A 18 -0.04 -8.57 5.03
CA ALA A 18 -1.05 -7.77 4.40
C ALA A 18 -1.25 -8.18 2.95
N ILE A 19 -2.50 -8.14 2.50
CA ILE A 19 -2.89 -8.28 1.11
C ILE A 19 -3.14 -6.88 0.57
N ILE A 20 -2.53 -6.57 -0.56
CA ILE A 20 -2.65 -5.26 -1.21
C ILE A 20 -3.32 -5.45 -2.56
N ARG A 21 -4.50 -4.86 -2.70
CA ARG A 21 -5.21 -4.76 -3.97
C ARG A 21 -4.90 -3.42 -4.62
N VAL A 22 -4.46 -3.46 -5.87
CA VAL A 22 -4.16 -2.28 -6.67
C VAL A 22 -5.35 -1.94 -7.56
N SER A 23 -5.81 -0.70 -7.45
CA SER A 23 -6.84 -0.09 -8.29
C SER A 23 -6.21 1.07 -9.05
N ARG A 24 -6.17 1.00 -10.38
CA ARG A 24 -5.61 2.06 -11.22
C ARG A 24 -6.72 2.86 -11.87
N LYS A 25 -6.67 4.17 -11.71
CA LYS A 25 -7.49 5.15 -12.43
C LYS A 25 -6.56 6.09 -13.20
N THR A 26 -7.09 6.81 -14.19
CA THR A 26 -6.30 7.75 -14.98
C THR A 26 -5.62 8.79 -14.07
N GLY A 27 -4.29 8.75 -13.98
CA GLY A 27 -3.49 9.66 -13.16
C GLY A 27 -3.39 9.33 -11.66
N ASN A 28 -4.02 8.25 -11.17
CA ASN A 28 -3.99 7.87 -9.75
C ASN A 28 -3.99 6.35 -9.57
N THR A 29 -3.12 5.84 -8.69
CA THR A 29 -3.15 4.44 -8.26
C THR A 29 -3.50 4.34 -6.79
N GLU A 30 -4.55 3.59 -6.47
CA GLU A 30 -5.01 3.30 -5.11
C GLU A 30 -4.53 1.91 -4.69
N TYR A 31 -3.92 1.82 -3.52
CA TYR A 31 -3.46 0.60 -2.88
C TYR A 31 -4.34 0.33 -1.66
N HIS A 32 -5.28 -0.58 -1.80
CA HIS A 32 -6.15 -1.01 -0.70
C HIS A 32 -5.47 -2.14 0.06
N VAL A 33 -5.20 -1.89 1.34
CA VAL A 33 -4.49 -2.80 2.23
C VAL A 33 -5.50 -3.53 3.11
N ARG A 34 -5.28 -4.83 3.30
CA ARG A 34 -5.97 -5.62 4.31
C ARG A 34 -4.97 -6.45 5.08
N VAL A 35 -4.92 -6.28 6.39
CA VAL A 35 -4.03 -7.04 7.26
C VAL A 35 -4.71 -8.34 7.64
N MET A 36 -4.00 -9.47 7.52
CA MET A 36 -4.58 -10.79 7.76
C MET A 36 -4.91 -11.04 9.24
N ASN A 37 -4.31 -10.28 10.15
CA ASN A 37 -4.68 -10.27 11.56
C ASN A 37 -5.82 -9.26 11.79
N SER A 38 -7.02 -9.73 12.09
CA SER A 38 -8.22 -8.91 12.25
C SER A 38 -8.08 -7.80 13.31
N ARG A 39 -7.38 -8.07 14.42
CA ARG A 39 -7.14 -7.05 15.46
C ARG A 39 -6.25 -5.92 14.96
N LEU A 40 -5.28 -6.24 14.11
CA LEU A 40 -4.38 -5.26 13.50
C LEU A 40 -5.03 -4.58 12.29
N ASP A 41 -5.87 -5.27 11.54
CA ASP A 41 -6.68 -4.68 10.45
C ASP A 41 -7.60 -3.59 11.01
N ASN A 42 -8.22 -3.85 12.16
CA ASN A 42 -9.04 -2.87 12.87
C ASN A 42 -8.24 -1.62 13.31
N LEU A 43 -6.92 -1.73 13.56
CA LEU A 43 -6.08 -0.55 13.87
C LEU A 43 -5.95 0.40 12.68
N LEU A 44 -6.21 -0.04 11.45
CA LEU A 44 -6.23 0.86 10.31
C LEU A 44 -7.44 1.80 10.34
N CYS A 45 -8.51 1.48 11.10
CA CYS A 45 -9.66 2.35 11.36
C CYS A 45 -10.21 3.06 10.09
N GLY A 46 -10.34 2.32 8.98
CA GLY A 46 -10.78 2.87 7.69
C GLY A 46 -9.70 3.57 6.86
N PHE A 47 -8.53 3.88 7.42
CA PHE A 47 -7.35 4.39 6.72
C PHE A 47 -6.52 3.27 6.09
N ASN A 48 -7.16 2.35 5.38
CA ASN A 48 -6.50 1.20 4.79
C ASN A 48 -6.07 1.41 3.34
N THR A 49 -6.23 2.63 2.80
CA THR A 49 -5.90 2.95 1.42
C THR A 49 -4.72 3.92 1.36
N PHE A 50 -3.78 3.66 0.46
CA PHE A 50 -2.71 4.58 0.07
C PHE A 50 -2.89 5.00 -1.38
N LYS A 51 -2.53 6.24 -1.71
CA LYS A 51 -2.64 6.77 -3.08
C LYS A 51 -1.26 7.00 -3.64
N GLU A 52 -1.08 6.79 -4.93
CA GLU A 52 0.12 7.16 -5.67
C GLU A 52 -0.27 8.13 -6.78
N VAL A 53 0.31 9.33 -6.71
CA VAL A 53 0.09 10.41 -7.65
C VAL A 53 1.44 10.75 -8.26
N ASN A 54 1.53 10.75 -9.60
CA ASN A 54 2.76 11.04 -10.34
C ASN A 54 3.98 10.21 -9.87
N GLY A 55 3.77 8.93 -9.55
CA GLY A 55 4.84 8.03 -9.11
C GLY A 55 5.26 8.19 -7.64
N ARG A 56 4.56 9.00 -6.85
CA ARG A 56 4.84 9.22 -5.43
C ARG A 56 3.70 8.71 -4.57
N LEU A 57 4.02 7.80 -3.65
CA LEU A 57 3.07 7.27 -2.67
C LEU A 57 2.77 8.34 -1.60
N ILE A 58 1.50 8.53 -1.28
CA ILE A 58 0.98 9.55 -0.37
C ILE A 58 0.36 8.88 0.85
N ASN A 59 0.72 9.40 2.03
CA ASN A 59 0.18 9.02 3.32
C ASN A 59 -0.73 10.16 3.84
N GLU A 60 -2.05 10.00 3.71
CA GLU A 60 -3.04 11.04 4.10
C GLU A 60 -3.45 11.00 5.60
N MET A 61 -2.66 10.43 6.50
CA MET A 61 -3.06 10.31 7.92
C MET A 61 -2.56 11.51 8.77
N PRO A 62 -3.40 12.08 9.66
CA PRO A 62 -2.97 13.14 10.57
C PRO A 62 -1.86 12.67 11.51
N ALA A 63 -0.89 13.55 11.76
CA ALA A 63 0.25 13.27 12.63
C ALA A 63 -0.14 13.43 14.12
N ASP A 64 -0.79 12.42 14.68
CA ASP A 64 -1.21 12.39 16.09
C ASP A 64 -0.31 11.52 16.99
N GLY A 65 0.73 10.89 16.42
CA GLY A 65 1.67 10.02 17.14
C GLY A 65 1.07 8.71 17.64
N SER A 66 -0.19 8.43 17.28
CA SER A 66 -0.98 7.29 17.74
C SER A 66 -0.37 5.95 17.34
N ARG A 67 -0.85 4.88 17.99
CA ARG A 67 -0.42 3.51 17.66
C ARG A 67 -0.81 3.16 16.22
N GLU A 68 -1.97 3.64 15.80
CA GLU A 68 -2.59 3.51 14.49
C GLU A 68 -1.70 4.16 13.43
N LEU A 69 -1.23 5.40 13.68
CA LEU A 69 -0.30 6.10 12.81
C LEU A 69 1.02 5.34 12.67
N ARG A 70 1.59 4.84 13.77
CA ARG A 70 2.84 4.04 13.72
C ARG A 70 2.65 2.77 12.90
N PHE A 71 1.56 2.06 13.13
CA PHE A 71 1.24 0.83 12.42
C PHE A 71 1.06 1.08 10.91
N ARG A 72 0.28 2.11 10.55
CA ARG A 72 0.06 2.48 9.15
C ARG A 72 1.33 2.99 8.47
N THR A 73 2.18 3.72 9.20
CA THR A 73 3.47 4.21 8.69
C THR A 73 4.42 3.06 8.34
N LEU A 74 4.43 1.98 9.12
CA LEU A 74 5.22 0.78 8.81
C LEU A 74 4.76 0.13 7.50
N ILE A 75 3.45 -0.03 7.33
CA ILE A 75 2.88 -0.56 6.09
C ILE A 75 3.23 0.35 4.91
N PHE A 76 3.10 1.66 5.08
CA PHE A 76 3.46 2.65 4.06
C PHE A 76 4.93 2.55 3.64
N GLN A 77 5.86 2.49 4.60
CA GLN A 77 7.29 2.38 4.34
C GLN A 77 7.61 1.09 3.58
N ARG A 78 7.06 -0.03 4.05
CA ARG A 78 7.28 -1.34 3.43
C ARG A 78 6.70 -1.40 2.01
N LEU A 79 5.51 -0.82 1.81
CA LEU A 79 4.90 -0.68 0.49
C LEU A 79 5.77 0.19 -0.43
N ASN A 80 6.23 1.34 0.05
CA ASN A 80 7.09 2.23 -0.74
C ASN A 80 8.38 1.52 -1.19
N VAL A 81 9.04 0.79 -0.30
CA VAL A 81 10.22 -0.03 -0.64
C VAL A 81 9.88 -1.09 -1.68
N TYR A 82 8.75 -1.79 -1.52
CA TYR A 82 8.31 -2.80 -2.48
C TYR A 82 8.10 -2.21 -3.89
N LEU A 83 7.48 -1.03 -3.97
CA LEU A 83 7.24 -0.34 -5.24
C LEU A 83 8.52 0.19 -5.88
N GLN A 84 9.47 0.69 -5.08
CA GLN A 84 10.78 1.13 -5.56
C GLN A 84 11.62 -0.03 -6.12
N ASN A 85 11.56 -1.19 -5.48
CA ASN A 85 12.27 -2.39 -5.93
C ASN A 85 11.60 -3.07 -7.13
N ASN A 86 10.33 -2.75 -7.41
CA ASN A 86 9.56 -3.33 -8.51
C ASN A 86 8.95 -2.25 -9.42
N PRO A 87 9.77 -1.40 -10.07
CA PRO A 87 9.25 -0.28 -10.87
C PRO A 87 8.44 -0.75 -12.10
N ASN A 88 8.78 -1.91 -12.66
CA ASN A 88 8.08 -2.53 -13.79
C ASN A 88 6.70 -3.08 -13.43
N SER A 89 6.45 -3.34 -12.14
CA SER A 89 5.11 -3.69 -11.66
C SER A 89 4.12 -2.54 -11.85
N ASN A 90 4.60 -1.28 -11.97
CA ASN A 90 3.81 -0.07 -12.15
C ASN A 90 3.84 0.54 -13.56
N ARG A 91 4.91 0.34 -14.35
CA ARG A 91 5.06 0.98 -15.66
C ARG A 91 4.56 0.17 -16.87
N ASN A 92 4.42 -1.15 -16.76
CA ASN A 92 4.20 -2.03 -17.92
C ASN A 92 2.74 -2.17 -18.39
N LEU A 93 1.99 -1.06 -18.57
CA LEU A 93 0.74 -1.10 -19.36
C LEU A 93 0.49 0.16 -20.22
N GLN A 94 1.43 1.10 -20.34
CA GLN A 94 1.26 2.27 -21.23
C GLN A 94 1.83 2.09 -22.66
N THR A 95 2.45 0.95 -23.01
CA THR A 95 3.08 0.74 -24.33
C THR A 95 2.48 -0.41 -25.15
N ALA A 96 1.26 -0.85 -24.87
CA ALA A 96 0.66 -1.96 -25.59
C ALA A 96 -0.57 -1.58 -26.42
N PHE A 97 -0.61 -0.39 -27.05
CA PHE A 97 -1.46 -0.11 -28.23
C PHE A 97 -0.84 1.05 -29.03
N SER A 98 0.06 0.72 -29.95
CA SER A 98 0.46 1.59 -31.06
C SER A 98 0.85 0.68 -32.22
N LEU A 99 -0.16 0.10 -32.86
CA LEU A 99 -0.16 -0.36 -34.25
C LEU A 99 -1.59 -0.20 -34.78
#